data_AF-A0A3L8PZN4-F1
#
_entry.id   AF-A0A3L8PZN4-F1
#
_cell.length_a   1.000
_cell.length_b   1.000
_cell.length_c   1.000
_cell.angle_alpha   90.00
_cell.angle_beta   90.00
_cell.angle_gamma   90.00
#
_symmetry.space_group_name_H-M   'P 1'
#
loop_
_entity.id
_entity.type
_entity.pdbx_description
1 polymer ?
#
loop_
_entity_poly.entity_id
_entity_poly.type
_entity_poly.pdbx_seq_one_letter_code
_entity_poly.pdbx_strand_id
1 'polypeptide(L)'
;MFTPLYAAILTLLLITLAFRVISLRRKHRVSIGNGGNSDLAAARAAMSNASEYIPIFLLLLFSFEYLSQNILLTHIIGSVFVIGRCMHAFAISNHTFKARFWGMILTFSCLTFVALANVYFIFFN
;
A
#
# COMPACT_ATOMS: atom_id res chain seq x y z
N MET A 1 -5.58 -12.52 -15.97
CA MET A 1 -4.77 -12.22 -14.78
C MET A 1 -4.34 -10.76 -14.83
N PHE A 2 -4.83 -9.93 -13.92
CA PHE A 2 -4.64 -8.48 -13.85
C PHE A 2 -3.92 -8.02 -12.59
N THR A 3 -3.74 -8.89 -11.60
CA THR A 3 -2.90 -8.62 -10.42
C THR A 3 -1.51 -8.03 -10.78
N PRO A 4 -0.80 -8.46 -11.85
CA PRO A 4 0.48 -7.86 -12.24
C PRO A 4 0.42 -6.35 -12.54
N LEU A 5 -0.71 -5.84 -13.03
CA LEU A 5 -0.90 -4.40 -13.25
C LEU A 5 -0.85 -3.63 -11.92
N TYR A 6 -1.56 -4.11 -10.91
CA TYR A 6 -1.56 -3.51 -9.58
C TYR A 6 -0.19 -3.64 -8.92
N ALA A 7 0.51 -4.75 -9.13
CA ALA A 7 1.87 -4.93 -8.66
C ALA A 7 2.82 -3.87 -9.24
N ALA A 8 2.74 -3.61 -10.55
CA ALA A 8 3.53 -2.58 -11.21
C ALA A 8 3.24 -1.17 -10.63
N ILE A 9 1.97 -0.78 -10.55
CA ILE A 9 1.57 0.54 -10.05
C ILE A 9 2.01 0.75 -8.60
N LEU A 10 1.77 -0.24 -7.72
CA LEU A 10 2.12 -0.15 -6.30
C LEU A 10 3.65 -0.17 -6.08
N THR A 11 4.38 -0.88 -6.93
CA THR A 11 5.85 -0.87 -6.90
C THR A 11 6.40 0.49 -7.30
N LEU A 12 5.84 1.13 -8.34
CA LEU A 12 6.21 2.50 -8.72
C LEU A 12 5.96 3.48 -7.56
N LEU A 13 4.81 3.37 -6.87
CA LEU A 13 4.53 4.17 -5.67
C LEU A 13 5.57 3.93 -4.58
N LEU A 14 5.93 2.66 -4.30
CA LEU A 14 6.93 2.31 -3.30
C LEU A 14 8.31 2.90 -3.65
N ILE A 15 8.70 2.85 -4.92
CA ILE A 15 9.94 3.46 -5.43
C ILE A 15 9.90 4.98 -5.24
N THR A 16 8.79 5.66 -5.54
CA THR A 16 8.64 7.10 -5.28
C THR A 16 8.83 7.45 -3.80
N LEU A 17 8.24 6.66 -2.90
CA LEU A 17 8.40 6.85 -1.45
C LEU A 17 9.85 6.61 -1.02
N ALA A 18 10.52 5.60 -1.58
CA ALA A 18 11.93 5.31 -1.32
C ALA A 18 12.84 6.47 -1.74
N PHE A 19 12.65 7.02 -2.95
CA PHE A 19 13.40 8.18 -3.41
C PHE A 19 13.20 9.40 -2.51
N ARG A 20 11.99 9.62 -2.00
CA ARG A 20 11.73 10.70 -1.04
C ARG A 20 12.53 10.52 0.26
N VAL A 21 12.57 9.30 0.81
CA VAL A 21 13.38 8.99 2.00
C VAL A 21 14.86 9.23 1.72
N ILE A 22 15.38 8.76 0.58
CA ILE A 22 16.79 8.94 0.19
C ILE A 22 17.14 10.43 0.04
N SER A 23 16.27 11.21 -0.61
CA SER A 23 16.45 12.66 -0.79
C SER A 23 16.52 13.39 0.56
N LEU A 24 15.60 13.09 1.48
CA LEU A 24 15.60 13.69 2.82
C LEU A 24 16.82 13.28 3.65
N ARG A 25 17.28 12.01 3.56
CA ARG A 25 18.52 11.57 4.22
C ARG A 25 19.73 12.37 3.76
N ARG A 26 19.86 12.57 2.44
CA ARG A 26 20.95 13.35 1.85
C ARG A 26 20.87 14.81 2.28
N LYS A 27 19.68 15.41 2.21
CA LYS A 27 19.43 16.81 2.60
C LYS A 27 19.80 17.07 4.08
N HIS A 28 19.40 16.18 4.97
CA HIS A 28 19.61 16.34 6.42
C HIS A 28 20.88 15.65 6.95
N ARG A 29 21.69 15.05 6.07
CA ARG A 29 22.93 14.33 6.42
C ARG A 29 22.73 13.26 7.51
N VAL A 30 21.61 12.53 7.43
CA VAL A 30 21.25 11.48 8.40
C VAL A 30 21.55 10.10 7.81
N SER A 31 22.54 9.39 8.36
CA SER A 31 22.89 8.03 7.93
C SER A 31 21.87 6.99 8.42
N ILE A 32 21.58 6.98 9.73
CA ILE A 32 20.71 5.99 10.40
C ILE A 32 19.62 6.70 11.19
N GLY A 33 18.46 6.07 11.34
CA GLY A 33 17.34 6.65 12.06
C GLY A 33 16.70 7.81 11.29
N ASN A 34 16.20 8.80 12.02
CA ASN A 34 15.54 10.01 11.51
C ASN A 34 16.30 11.30 11.89
N GLY A 35 17.36 11.24 12.69
CA GLY A 35 18.20 12.39 13.06
C GLY A 35 17.43 13.56 13.69
N GLY A 36 16.32 13.28 14.38
CA GLY A 36 15.44 14.31 14.95
C GLY A 36 14.58 15.07 13.92
N ASN A 37 14.66 14.73 12.63
CA ASN A 37 13.89 15.41 11.59
C ASN A 37 12.50 14.78 11.41
N SER A 38 11.45 15.58 11.62
CA SER A 38 10.04 15.19 11.51
C SER A 38 9.66 14.70 10.11
N ASP A 39 10.18 15.36 9.07
CA ASP A 39 9.81 15.06 7.67
C ASP A 39 10.41 13.72 7.23
N LEU A 40 11.65 13.45 7.64
CA LEU A 40 12.29 12.16 7.44
C LEU A 40 11.58 11.07 8.23
N ALA A 41 11.14 11.35 9.45
CA ALA A 41 10.34 10.40 10.24
C ALA A 41 9.01 10.07 9.52
N ALA A 42 8.29 11.08 9.03
CA ALA A 42 7.06 10.93 8.27
C ALA A 42 7.26 10.14 6.96
N ALA A 43 8.26 10.51 6.16
CA ALA A 43 8.56 9.82 4.91
C ALA A 43 8.94 8.34 5.13
N ARG A 44 9.73 8.05 6.18
CA ARG A 44 10.05 6.67 6.56
C ARG A 44 8.81 5.90 7.00
N ALA A 45 7.91 6.51 7.77
CA ALA A 45 6.67 5.87 8.19
C ALA A 45 5.77 5.53 6.98
N ALA A 46 5.66 6.44 6.00
CA ALA A 46 4.94 6.18 4.75
C ALA A 46 5.54 5.00 3.97
N MET A 47 6.87 4.99 3.81
CA MET A 47 7.57 3.91 3.11
C MET A 47 7.44 2.57 3.83
N SER A 48 7.62 2.53 5.16
CA SER A 48 7.49 1.30 5.97
C SER A 48 6.10 0.71 5.84
N ASN A 49 5.07 1.54 6.02
CA ASN A 49 3.69 1.13 5.86
C ASN A 49 3.41 0.62 4.44
N ALA A 50 3.93 1.31 3.42
CA ALA A 50 3.82 0.86 2.03
C ALA A 50 4.45 -0.52 1.84
N SER A 51 5.69 -0.72 2.30
CA SER A 51 6.42 -1.99 2.18
C SER A 51 5.83 -3.13 3.00
N GLU A 52 5.10 -2.85 4.07
CA GLU A 52 4.43 -3.85 4.89
C GLU A 52 3.14 -4.36 4.24
N TYR A 53 2.23 -3.46 3.84
CA TYR A 53 0.92 -3.91 3.34
C TYR A 53 0.83 -4.14 1.82
N ILE A 54 1.70 -3.57 0.98
CA ILE A 54 1.65 -3.80 -0.47
C ILE A 54 1.94 -5.27 -0.82
N PRO A 55 3.04 -5.89 -0.34
CA PRO A 55 3.37 -7.26 -0.74
C PRO A 55 2.33 -8.28 -0.30
N ILE A 56 1.86 -8.17 0.96
CA ILE A 56 0.83 -9.07 1.49
C ILE A 56 -0.49 -8.91 0.74
N PHE A 57 -0.88 -7.67 0.39
CA PHE A 57 -2.06 -7.43 -0.44
C PHE A 57 -1.94 -8.06 -1.83
N LEU A 58 -0.81 -7.88 -2.51
CA LEU A 58 -0.59 -8.44 -3.85
C LEU A 58 -0.62 -9.96 -3.85
N LEU A 59 -0.06 -10.59 -2.83
CA LEU A 59 -0.12 -12.05 -2.64
C LEU A 59 -1.58 -12.49 -2.49
N LEU A 60 -2.33 -11.85 -1.60
CA LEU A 60 -3.74 -12.17 -1.37
C LEU A 60 -4.62 -11.91 -2.61
N LEU A 61 -4.37 -10.82 -3.34
CA LEU A 61 -5.10 -10.48 -4.56
C LEU A 61 -4.83 -11.49 -5.68
N PHE A 62 -3.57 -11.92 -5.82
CA PHE A 62 -3.20 -12.97 -6.77
C PHE A 62 -3.92 -14.27 -6.47
N SER A 63 -3.89 -14.72 -5.20
CA SER A 63 -4.60 -15.93 -4.76
C SER A 63 -6.10 -15.80 -5.01
N PHE A 64 -6.69 -14.65 -4.71
CA PHE A 64 -8.11 -14.37 -4.95
C PHE A 64 -8.47 -14.42 -6.43
N GLU A 65 -7.69 -13.78 -7.30
CA GLU A 65 -7.92 -13.78 -8.74
C GLU A 65 -7.82 -15.20 -9.31
N TYR A 66 -6.83 -15.97 -8.84
CA TYR A 66 -6.63 -17.35 -9.24
C TYR A 66 -7.81 -18.26 -8.83
N LEU A 67 -8.27 -18.15 -7.58
CA LEU A 67 -9.35 -18.99 -7.05
C LEU A 67 -10.74 -18.59 -7.54
N SER A 68 -11.06 -17.29 -7.56
CA SER A 68 -12.40 -16.80 -7.91
C SER A 68 -12.62 -16.69 -9.41
N GLN A 69 -11.54 -16.54 -10.19
CA GLN A 69 -11.55 -16.17 -11.62
C GLN A 69 -12.36 -14.90 -11.92
N ASN A 70 -12.67 -14.09 -10.90
CA ASN A 70 -13.51 -12.91 -11.02
C ASN A 70 -12.66 -11.66 -11.30
N ILE A 71 -12.46 -11.39 -12.59
CA ILE A 71 -11.67 -10.28 -13.09
C ILE A 71 -12.24 -8.92 -12.63
N LEU A 72 -13.56 -8.74 -12.68
CA LEU A 72 -14.20 -7.48 -12.32
C LEU A 72 -13.97 -7.13 -10.86
N LEU A 73 -14.18 -8.09 -9.96
CA LEU A 73 -13.99 -7.88 -8.52
C LEU A 73 -12.51 -7.68 -8.18
N THR A 74 -11.61 -8.41 -8.85
CA THR A 74 -10.15 -8.18 -8.75
C THR A 74 -9.79 -6.74 -9.10
N HIS A 75 -10.37 -6.20 -10.18
CA HIS A 75 -10.14 -4.82 -10.60
C HIS A 75 -10.66 -3.80 -9.59
N ILE A 76 -11.87 -3.99 -9.08
CA ILE A 76 -12.45 -3.08 -8.07
C ILE A 76 -11.55 -3.03 -6.84
N ILE A 77 -11.18 -4.20 -6.30
CA ILE A 77 -10.36 -4.31 -5.09
C ILE A 77 -8.96 -3.71 -5.31
N GLY A 78 -8.29 -4.07 -6.41
CA GLY A 78 -6.98 -3.55 -6.76
C GLY A 78 -6.98 -2.02 -6.88
N SER A 79 -8.02 -1.46 -7.51
CA SER A 79 -8.14 -0.01 -7.72
C SER A 79 -8.39 0.73 -6.40
N VAL A 80 -9.30 0.23 -5.55
CA VAL A 80 -9.57 0.79 -4.22
C VAL A 80 -8.32 0.77 -3.36
N PHE A 81 -7.55 -0.33 -3.39
CA PHE A 81 -6.30 -0.42 -2.64
C PHE A 81 -5.27 0.62 -3.10
N VAL A 82 -5.07 0.75 -4.42
CA VAL A 82 -4.18 1.79 -5.00
C VAL A 82 -4.60 3.19 -4.55
N ILE A 83 -5.89 3.51 -4.64
CA ILE A 83 -6.43 4.80 -4.18
C ILE A 83 -6.13 5.01 -2.69
N GLY A 84 -6.37 4.01 -1.85
CA GLY A 84 -6.06 4.06 -0.42
C GLY A 84 -4.59 4.35 -0.14
N ARG A 85 -3.67 3.72 -0.90
CA ARG A 85 -2.22 3.96 -0.76
C ARG A 85 -1.80 5.35 -1.21
N CYS A 86 -2.33 5.83 -2.33
CA CYS A 86 -2.07 7.19 -2.82
C CYS A 86 -2.59 8.24 -1.84
N MET A 87 -3.81 8.06 -1.31
CA MET A 87 -4.38 8.93 -0.27
C MET A 87 -3.53 8.95 0.99
N HIS A 88 -3.08 7.78 1.46
CA HIS A 88 -2.24 7.69 2.66
C HIS A 88 -0.88 8.37 2.46
N ALA A 89 -0.21 8.12 1.33
CA ALA A 89 1.06 8.75 0.98
C ALA A 89 0.93 10.29 0.87
N PHE A 90 -0.14 10.76 0.23
CA PHE A 90 -0.44 12.19 0.13
C PHE A 90 -0.75 12.82 1.50
N ALA A 91 -1.47 12.11 2.36
CA ALA A 91 -1.81 12.59 3.69
C ALA A 91 -0.59 12.80 4.59
N ILE A 92 0.35 11.86 4.54
CA ILE A 92 1.62 11.98 5.27
C ILE A 92 2.43 13.17 4.76
N SER A 93 2.36 13.44 3.45
CA SER A 93 3.04 14.57 2.82
C SER A 93 2.54 15.93 3.27
N ASN A 94 1.24 16.03 3.59
CA ASN A 94 0.56 17.29 3.92
C ASN A 94 0.15 17.38 5.38
N HIS A 95 0.62 16.47 6.24
CA HIS A 95 0.26 16.38 7.66
C HIS A 95 -1.27 16.34 7.92
N THR A 96 -2.05 15.79 6.99
CA THR A 96 -3.52 15.76 7.10
C THR A 96 -4.00 14.47 7.77
N PHE A 97 -4.42 14.59 9.04
CA PHE A 97 -4.90 13.44 9.83
C PHE A 97 -6.10 12.71 9.19
N LYS A 98 -7.07 13.46 8.63
CA LYS A 98 -8.28 12.87 8.04
C LYS A 98 -7.96 11.97 6.84
N ALA A 99 -7.12 12.44 5.91
CA ALA A 99 -6.74 11.65 4.74
C ALA A 99 -5.88 10.43 5.13
N ARG A 100 -5.08 10.54 6.20
CA ARG A 100 -4.31 9.42 6.75
C ARG A 100 -5.23 8.31 7.28
N PHE A 101 -6.27 8.70 8.01
CA PHE A 101 -7.27 7.79 8.58
C PHE A 101 -8.04 7.04 7.48
N TRP A 102 -8.61 7.76 6.52
CA TRP A 102 -9.36 7.14 5.42
C TRP A 102 -8.50 6.24 4.53
N GLY A 103 -7.26 6.63 4.23
CA GLY A 103 -6.34 5.78 3.47
C GLY A 103 -6.03 4.45 4.16
N MET A 104 -5.88 4.45 5.50
CA MET A 104 -5.69 3.23 6.28
C MET A 104 -6.96 2.38 6.35
N ILE A 105 -8.14 2.99 6.50
CA ILE A 105 -9.42 2.25 6.46
C ILE A 105 -9.54 1.50 5.14
N LEU A 106 -9.32 2.18 4.00
CA LEU A 106 -9.39 1.52 2.69
C LEU A 106 -8.39 0.36 2.57
N THR A 107 -7.15 0.56 3.05
CA THR A 107 -6.11 -0.48 3.06
C THR A 107 -6.57 -1.71 3.84
N PHE A 108 -7.06 -1.52 5.08
CA PHE A 108 -7.50 -2.63 5.92
C PHE A 108 -8.77 -3.30 5.41
N SER A 109 -9.74 -2.52 4.90
CA SER A 109 -10.96 -3.08 4.32
C SER A 109 -10.64 -4.00 3.14
N CYS A 110 -9.76 -3.59 2.23
CA CYS A 110 -9.30 -4.44 1.12
C CYS A 110 -8.59 -5.70 1.62
N LEU A 111 -7.67 -5.58 2.57
CA LEU A 111 -6.96 -6.75 3.11
C LEU A 111 -7.91 -7.75 3.76
N THR A 112 -8.79 -7.28 4.65
CA THR A 112 -9.77 -8.12 5.34
C THR A 112 -10.71 -8.80 4.34
N PHE A 113 -11.23 -8.03 3.36
CA PHE A 113 -12.11 -8.59 2.34
C PHE A 113 -11.41 -9.70 1.56
N VAL A 114 -10.22 -9.45 1.03
CA VAL A 114 -9.51 -10.43 0.19
C VAL A 114 -9.07 -11.64 1.02
N ALA A 115 -8.66 -11.47 2.27
CA ALA A 115 -8.33 -12.57 3.16
C ALA A 115 -9.54 -13.49 3.40
N LEU A 116 -10.69 -12.91 3.77
CA LEU A 116 -11.93 -13.68 3.98
C LEU A 116 -12.43 -14.33 2.69
N ALA A 117 -12.34 -13.62 1.57
CA ALA A 117 -12.73 -14.15 0.26
C ALA A 117 -11.86 -15.36 -0.13
N ASN A 118 -10.54 -15.30 0.07
CA ASN A 118 -9.65 -16.44 -0.17
C ASN A 118 -10.05 -17.65 0.67
N VAL A 119 -10.32 -17.47 1.96
CA VAL A 119 -10.81 -18.56 2.84
C VAL A 119 -12.10 -19.14 2.28
N TYR A 120 -13.08 -18.29 1.94
CA TYR A 120 -14.34 -18.75 1.35
C TYR A 120 -14.13 -19.57 0.07
N PHE A 121 -13.35 -19.05 -0.88
CA PHE A 121 -13.14 -19.72 -2.16
C PHE A 121 -12.36 -21.03 -2.05
N ILE A 122 -11.49 -21.20 -1.04
CA ILE A 122 -10.79 -22.47 -0.81
C ILE A 122 -11.74 -23.56 -0.29
N PHE A 123 -12.70 -23.20 0.56
CA PHE A 123 -13.56 -24.19 1.23
C PHE A 123 -14.89 -24.45 0.53
N PHE A 124 -15.37 -23.51 -0.29
CA PHE A 124 -16.74 -23.53 -0.82
C PHE A 124 -16.82 -23.46 -2.35
N ASN A 125 -15.71 -23.48 -3.08
CA ASN A 125 -15.65 -23.46 -4.54
C ASN A 125 -14.65 -24.50 -5.05
#